data_AF-A0A9W7XDP5-F1
#
_entry.id   AF-A0A9W7XDP5-F1
#
_cell.length_a   1.000
_cell.length_b   1.000
_cell.length_c   1.000
_cell.angle_alpha   90.00
_cell.angle_beta   90.00
_cell.angle_gamma   90.00
#
_symmetry.space_group_name_H-M   'P 1'
#
loop_
_entity.id
_entity.type
_entity.pdbx_description
1 polymer ?
#
loop_
_entity_poly.entity_id
_entity_poly.type
_entity_poly.pdbx_seq_one_letter_code
_entity_poly.pdbx_strand_id
1 'polypeptide(L)'
;MAYQKMKSLCNNLRNEIFTDIGIHNQHILPSFVDLPNLAASIYSVELSNRLRAFLVACPPAGPASPVADLVIATADFQKDIASWNICPVKAGVDAKELFHLYIVLWIEDKRRLLLENCRLGKVKRSGIRTQHMTTPFVDDMHDLLKKKH
;
A
#
# COMPACT_ATOMS: atom_id res chain seq x y z
N MET A 1 -15.10 -2.51 2.89
CA MET A 1 -15.33 -3.93 2.56
C MET A 1 -14.50 -4.40 1.35
N ALA A 2 -14.52 -3.70 0.21
CA ALA A 2 -13.81 -4.14 -1.00
C ALA A 2 -12.27 -4.25 -0.84
N TYR A 3 -11.61 -3.24 -0.27
CA TYR A 3 -10.17 -3.29 0.02
C TYR A 3 -9.77 -4.45 0.94
N GLN A 4 -10.59 -4.75 1.96
CA GLN A 4 -10.35 -5.88 2.86
C GLN A 4 -10.50 -7.23 2.13
N LYS A 5 -11.44 -7.36 1.18
CA LYS A 5 -11.52 -8.55 0.32
C LYS A 5 -10.27 -8.70 -0.55
N MET A 6 -9.76 -7.59 -1.08
CA MET A 6 -8.54 -7.61 -1.89
C MET A 6 -7.29 -7.95 -1.06
N LYS A 7 -7.22 -7.46 0.18
CA LYS A 7 -6.19 -7.84 1.17
C LYS A 7 -6.24 -9.34 1.45
N SER A 8 -7.44 -9.88 1.66
CA SER A 8 -7.63 -11.32 1.83
C SER A 8 -7.16 -12.11 0.61
N LEU A 9 -7.38 -11.60 -0.60
CA LEU A 9 -6.87 -12.24 -1.82
C LEU A 9 -5.34 -12.30 -1.84
N CYS A 10 -4.64 -11.21 -1.49
CA CYS A 10 -3.19 -11.20 -1.36
C CYS A 10 -2.71 -12.29 -0.39
N ASN A 11 -3.33 -12.35 0.80
CA ASN A 11 -2.98 -13.33 1.83
C ASN A 11 -3.29 -14.77 1.41
N ASN A 12 -4.41 -15.01 0.72
CA ASN A 12 -4.78 -16.35 0.29
C ASN A 12 -3.81 -16.86 -0.77
N LEU A 13 -3.51 -16.08 -1.80
CA LEU A 13 -2.55 -16.49 -2.84
C LEU A 13 -1.14 -16.69 -2.27
N ARG A 14 -0.73 -15.86 -1.32
CA ARG A 14 0.50 -16.07 -0.55
C ARG A 14 0.53 -17.43 0.14
N ASN A 15 -0.57 -17.80 0.80
CA ASN A 15 -0.67 -19.06 1.52
C ASN A 15 -0.72 -20.27 0.59
N GLU A 16 -1.33 -20.15 -0.59
CA GLU A 16 -1.29 -21.18 -1.63
C GLU A 16 0.15 -21.43 -2.10
N ILE A 17 0.92 -20.37 -2.41
CA ILE A 17 2.34 -20.51 -2.79
C ILE A 17 3.14 -21.17 -1.67
N PHE A 18 2.90 -20.78 -0.42
CA PHE A 18 3.56 -21.39 0.72
C PHE A 18 3.22 -22.89 0.86
N THR A 19 1.97 -23.25 0.57
CA THR A 19 1.53 -24.65 0.52
C THR A 19 2.22 -25.41 -0.61
N ASP A 20 2.33 -24.80 -1.79
CA ASP A 20 3.02 -25.36 -2.95
C ASP A 20 4.52 -25.58 -2.68
N ILE A 21 5.17 -24.67 -1.95
CA ILE A 21 6.54 -24.88 -1.42
C ILE A 21 6.58 -26.10 -0.50
N GLY A 22 5.61 -26.24 0.40
CA GLY A 22 5.49 -27.39 1.28
C GLY A 22 5.37 -28.72 0.51
N ILE A 23 4.54 -28.75 -0.53
CA ILE A 23 4.35 -29.91 -1.42
C ILE A 23 5.63 -30.23 -2.17
N HIS A 24 6.29 -29.22 -2.74
CA HIS A 24 7.55 -29.39 -3.48
C HIS A 24 8.65 -30.02 -2.60
N ASN A 25 8.72 -29.59 -1.35
CA ASN A 25 9.69 -30.11 -0.38
C ASN A 25 9.41 -31.54 0.09
N GLN A 26 8.27 -32.13 -0.26
CA GLN A 26 8.03 -33.57 -0.05
C GLN A 26 8.72 -34.44 -1.12
N HIS A 27 9.29 -33.84 -2.17
CA HIS A 27 9.97 -34.54 -3.26
C HIS A 27 9.12 -35.63 -3.94
N ILE A 28 7.78 -35.44 -3.94
CA ILE A 28 6.82 -36.36 -4.58
C ILE A 28 6.66 -36.09 -6.08
N LEU A 29 7.05 -34.89 -6.54
CA LEU A 29 6.99 -34.49 -7.93
C LEU A 29 8.31 -34.81 -8.65
N PRO A 30 8.28 -35.05 -9.97
CA PRO A 30 9.50 -35.19 -10.76
C PRO A 30 10.43 -33.97 -10.62
N SER A 31 11.74 -34.19 -10.63
CA SER A 31 12.75 -33.15 -10.39
C SER A 31 12.76 -31.99 -11.39
N PHE A 32 12.17 -32.17 -12.58
CA PHE A 32 12.03 -31.10 -13.56
C PHE A 32 10.85 -30.14 -13.25
N VAL A 33 10.01 -30.46 -12.27
CA VAL A 33 8.86 -29.63 -11.87
C VAL A 33 9.26 -28.74 -10.70
N ASP A 34 9.60 -27.50 -11.00
CA ASP A 34 9.76 -26.43 -10.02
C ASP A 34 8.37 -25.83 -9.70
N LEU A 35 7.63 -26.55 -8.86
CA LEU A 35 6.26 -26.17 -8.48
C LEU A 35 6.21 -24.75 -7.87
N PRO A 36 7.09 -24.34 -6.93
CA PRO A 36 7.06 -23.00 -6.35
C PRO A 36 7.22 -21.89 -7.38
N ASN A 37 8.19 -22.00 -8.30
CA ASN A 37 8.38 -20.98 -9.33
C ASN A 37 7.22 -20.95 -10.33
N LEU A 38 6.68 -22.12 -10.71
CA LEU A 38 5.53 -22.19 -11.62
C LEU A 38 4.28 -21.55 -11.00
N ALA A 39 3.92 -21.96 -9.78
CA ALA A 39 2.74 -21.47 -9.09
C ALA A 39 2.83 -19.97 -8.81
N ALA A 40 3.96 -19.51 -8.25
CA ALA A 40 4.15 -18.10 -7.95
C ALA A 40 4.13 -17.21 -9.21
N SER A 41 4.63 -17.70 -10.35
CA SER A 41 4.52 -16.99 -11.62
C SER A 41 3.06 -16.71 -12.00
N ILE A 42 2.22 -17.73 -11.93
CA ILE A 42 0.79 -17.63 -12.28
C ILE A 42 0.07 -16.71 -11.29
N TYR A 43 0.22 -16.98 -9.98
CA TYR A 43 -0.50 -16.22 -8.95
C TYR A 43 -0.06 -14.76 -8.87
N SER A 44 1.23 -14.46 -9.05
CA SER A 44 1.74 -13.08 -9.00
C SER A 44 1.21 -12.24 -10.17
N VAL A 45 1.17 -12.80 -11.38
CA VAL A 45 0.62 -12.10 -12.55
C VAL A 45 -0.89 -11.89 -12.41
N GLU A 46 -1.64 -12.91 -12.01
CA GLU A 46 -3.08 -12.80 -11.81
C GLU A 46 -3.43 -11.78 -10.71
N LEU A 47 -2.71 -11.82 -9.58
CA LEU A 47 -2.88 -10.85 -8.50
C LEU A 47 -2.57 -9.43 -8.96
N SER A 48 -1.47 -9.23 -9.69
CA SER A 48 -1.08 -7.91 -10.23
C SER A 48 -2.17 -7.34 -11.14
N ASN A 49 -2.70 -8.16 -12.06
CA ASN A 49 -3.79 -7.75 -12.95
C ASN A 49 -5.07 -7.42 -12.18
N ARG A 50 -5.43 -8.26 -11.20
CA ARG A 50 -6.63 -8.07 -10.39
C ARG A 50 -6.56 -6.82 -9.54
N LEU A 51 -5.42 -6.55 -8.91
CA LEU A 51 -5.17 -5.34 -8.13
C LEU A 51 -5.23 -4.11 -9.02
N ARG A 52 -4.58 -4.13 -10.19
CA ARG A 52 -4.59 -3.01 -11.14
C ARG A 52 -6.01 -2.68 -11.59
N ALA A 53 -6.78 -3.68 -12.02
CA ALA A 53 -8.17 -3.50 -12.41
C ALA A 53 -9.03 -2.97 -11.25
N PHE A 54 -8.82 -3.50 -10.04
CA PHE A 54 -9.52 -3.04 -8.84
C PHE A 54 -9.22 -1.59 -8.50
N LEU A 55 -7.95 -1.17 -8.52
CA LEU A 55 -7.55 0.20 -8.19
C LEU A 55 -8.03 1.22 -9.24
N VAL A 56 -8.16 0.81 -10.50
CA VAL A 56 -8.80 1.63 -11.54
C VAL A 56 -10.31 1.78 -11.28
N ALA A 57 -11.00 0.68 -10.96
CA ALA A 57 -12.44 0.70 -10.71
C ALA A 57 -12.83 1.34 -9.36
N CYS A 58 -11.94 1.25 -8.37
CA CYS A 58 -12.12 1.74 -7.01
C CYS A 58 -10.86 2.49 -6.56
N PRO A 59 -10.62 3.71 -7.08
CA PRO A 59 -9.44 4.48 -6.74
C PRO A 59 -9.48 4.92 -5.27
N PRO A 60 -8.41 4.70 -4.49
CA PRO A 60 -8.37 5.09 -3.09
C PRO A 60 -8.23 6.61 -2.93
N ALA A 61 -9.18 7.21 -2.22
CA ALA A 61 -9.20 8.65 -1.94
C ALA A 61 -8.11 9.11 -0.95
N GLY A 62 -7.56 8.19 -0.15
CA GLY A 62 -6.55 8.46 0.85
C GLY A 62 -6.04 7.20 1.54
N PRO A 63 -5.03 7.32 2.43
CA PRO A 63 -4.39 6.20 3.11
C PRO A 63 -5.21 5.65 4.30
N ALA A 64 -6.53 5.52 4.13
CA ALA A 64 -7.42 5.02 5.18
C ALA A 64 -6.99 3.61 5.60
N SER A 65 -7.30 3.19 6.83
CA SER A 65 -6.85 1.90 7.38
C SER A 65 -7.04 0.71 6.40
N PRO A 66 -8.19 0.51 5.73
CA PRO A 66 -8.34 -0.59 4.77
C PRO A 66 -7.46 -0.48 3.51
N VAL A 67 -7.11 0.73 3.10
CA VAL A 67 -6.23 0.99 1.96
C VAL A 67 -4.78 0.75 2.37
N ALA A 68 -4.36 1.28 3.52
CA ALA A 68 -3.03 1.06 4.07
C ALA A 68 -2.75 -0.43 4.29
N ASP A 69 -3.72 -1.16 4.85
CA ASP A 69 -3.67 -2.62 5.01
C ASP A 69 -3.45 -3.35 3.68
N LEU A 70 -4.10 -2.91 2.60
CA LEU A 70 -3.93 -3.50 1.27
C LEU A 70 -2.53 -3.21 0.70
N VAL A 71 -2.03 -1.98 0.87
CA VAL A 71 -0.67 -1.61 0.45
C VAL A 71 0.35 -2.49 1.17
N ILE A 72 0.21 -2.65 2.49
CA ILE A 72 1.09 -3.50 3.30
C ILE A 72 1.01 -4.96 2.84
N ALA A 73 -0.19 -5.53 2.71
CA ALA A 73 -0.35 -6.92 2.29
C ALA A 73 0.23 -7.19 0.89
N THR A 74 0.14 -6.21 -0.03
CA THR A 74 0.72 -6.32 -1.37
C THR A 74 2.26 -6.26 -1.32
N ALA A 75 2.81 -5.38 -0.50
CA ALA A 75 4.26 -5.28 -0.30
C ALA A 75 4.83 -6.53 0.41
N ASP A 76 4.11 -7.06 1.39
CA ASP A 76 4.47 -8.30 2.09
C ASP A 76 4.43 -9.49 1.12
N PHE A 77 3.42 -9.59 0.26
CA PHE A 77 3.38 -10.60 -0.81
C PHE A 77 4.65 -10.53 -1.67
N GLN A 78 4.99 -9.35 -2.19
CA GLN A 78 6.19 -9.17 -3.04
C GLN A 78 7.49 -9.51 -2.29
N LYS A 79 7.60 -9.10 -1.03
CA LYS A 79 8.75 -9.41 -0.16
C LYS A 79 8.88 -10.91 0.08
N ASP A 80 7.77 -11.59 0.32
CA ASP A 80 7.78 -13.01 0.63
C ASP A 80 8.21 -13.86 -0.57
N ILE A 81 7.72 -13.53 -1.79
CA ILE A 81 8.20 -14.14 -3.04
C ILE A 81 9.73 -14.06 -3.14
N ALA A 82 10.31 -12.88 -2.90
CA ALA A 82 11.76 -12.70 -2.93
C ALA A 82 12.46 -13.50 -1.82
N SER A 83 11.87 -13.56 -0.62
CA SER A 83 12.42 -14.33 0.52
C SER A 83 12.42 -15.84 0.30
N TRP A 84 11.53 -16.35 -0.55
CA TRP A 84 11.42 -17.76 -0.89
C TRP A 84 12.34 -18.19 -2.03
N ASN A 85 13.25 -17.31 -2.49
CA ASN A 85 14.14 -17.53 -3.64
C ASN A 85 13.40 -17.85 -4.95
N ILE A 86 12.16 -17.35 -5.08
CA ILE A 86 11.38 -17.47 -6.30
C ILE A 86 11.86 -16.40 -7.29
N CYS A 87 12.00 -16.79 -8.55
CA CYS A 87 12.44 -15.91 -9.60
C CYS A 87 11.49 -14.72 -9.79
N PRO A 88 12.01 -13.50 -10.00
CA PRO A 88 11.19 -12.36 -10.34
C PRO A 88 10.35 -12.64 -11.58
N VAL A 89 9.05 -12.40 -11.48
CA VAL A 89 8.09 -12.67 -12.56
C VAL A 89 7.82 -11.39 -13.31
N LYS A 90 7.99 -11.42 -14.64
CA LYS A 90 7.61 -10.29 -15.49
C LYS A 90 6.10 -10.03 -15.37
N ALA A 91 5.71 -8.78 -15.19
CA ALA A 91 4.32 -8.37 -14.93
C ALA A 91 3.70 -8.98 -13.65
N GLY A 92 4.53 -9.50 -12.73
CA GLY A 92 4.10 -9.86 -11.39
C GLY A 92 3.74 -8.64 -10.54
N VAL A 93 3.53 -8.88 -9.25
CA VAL A 93 3.22 -7.82 -8.28
C VAL A 93 4.42 -6.88 -8.10
N ASP A 94 4.21 -5.61 -8.41
CA ASP A 94 5.06 -4.49 -7.98
C ASP A 94 4.20 -3.52 -7.15
N ALA A 95 4.33 -3.61 -5.83
CA ALA A 95 3.55 -2.79 -4.90
C ALA A 95 3.85 -1.29 -5.09
N LYS A 96 5.09 -0.92 -5.42
CA LYS A 96 5.44 0.47 -5.67
C LYS A 96 4.72 0.95 -6.92
N GLU A 97 4.82 0.22 -8.03
CA GLU A 97 4.17 0.60 -9.29
C GLU A 97 2.64 0.75 -9.13
N LEU A 98 2.00 -0.21 -8.44
CA LEU A 98 0.55 -0.22 -8.24
C LEU A 98 0.04 0.98 -7.44
N PHE A 99 0.77 1.42 -6.41
CA PHE A 99 0.28 2.42 -5.45
C PHE A 99 0.92 3.80 -5.59
N HIS A 100 2.03 3.94 -6.33
CA HIS A 100 2.82 5.17 -6.39
C HIS A 100 2.00 6.40 -6.79
N LEU A 101 1.19 6.29 -7.85
CA LEU A 101 0.37 7.40 -8.34
C LEU A 101 -0.57 7.93 -7.24
N TYR A 102 -1.27 7.03 -6.55
CA TYR A 102 -2.22 7.42 -5.51
C TYR A 102 -1.49 8.07 -4.32
N ILE A 103 -0.37 7.49 -3.88
CA ILE A 103 0.42 8.03 -2.76
C ILE A 103 0.94 9.43 -3.07
N VAL A 104 1.48 9.66 -4.28
CA VAL A 104 1.97 10.99 -4.69
C VAL A 104 0.83 12.01 -4.70
N LEU A 105 -0.34 11.65 -5.23
CA LEU A 105 -1.51 12.53 -5.22
C LEU A 105 -1.94 12.89 -3.80
N TRP A 106 -1.96 11.94 -2.87
CA TRP A 106 -2.30 12.21 -1.46
C TRP A 106 -1.30 13.14 -0.79
N ILE A 107 -0.01 12.95 -1.04
CA ILE A 107 1.05 13.83 -0.50
C ILE A 107 0.86 15.25 -0.99
N GLU A 108 0.60 15.43 -2.29
CA GLU A 108 0.39 16.75 -2.89
C GLU A 108 -0.90 17.42 -2.39
N ASP A 109 -1.99 16.67 -2.21
CA ASP A 109 -3.23 17.21 -1.64
C ASP A 109 -3.04 17.64 -0.18
N LYS A 110 -2.39 16.80 0.63
CA LYS A 110 -2.05 17.15 2.01
C LYS A 110 -1.16 18.38 2.07
N ARG A 111 -0.19 18.49 1.18
CA ARG A 111 0.69 19.67 1.08
C ARG A 111 -0.11 20.93 0.77
N ARG A 112 -1.04 20.89 -0.19
CA ARG A 112 -1.93 22.02 -0.51
C ARG A 112 -2.77 22.44 0.69
N LEU A 113 -3.43 21.48 1.34
CA LEU A 113 -4.26 21.74 2.52
C LEU A 113 -3.46 22.41 3.66
N LEU A 114 -2.25 21.91 3.93
CA LEU A 114 -1.35 22.49 4.94
C LEU A 114 -0.95 23.92 4.59
N LEU A 115 -0.64 24.20 3.31
CA LEU A 115 -0.29 25.54 2.84
C LEU A 115 -1.45 26.53 2.95
N GLU A 116 -2.67 26.11 2.61
CA GLU A 116 -3.87 26.94 2.75
C GLU A 116 -4.14 27.30 4.21
N ASN A 117 -4.02 26.32 5.11
CA ASN A 117 -4.16 26.56 6.55
C ASN A 117 -3.09 27.53 7.07
N CYS A 118 -1.84 27.42 6.58
CA CYS A 118 -0.80 28.39 6.89
C CYS A 118 -1.13 29.81 6.43
N ARG A 119 -1.77 29.98 5.26
CA ARG A 119 -2.21 31.30 4.77
C ARG A 119 -3.32 31.88 5.64
N LEU A 120 -4.33 31.09 5.99
CA LEU A 120 -5.42 31.51 6.88
C LEU A 120 -4.90 31.91 8.28
N GLY A 121 -3.92 31.17 8.80
CA GLY A 121 -3.23 31.51 10.05
C GLY A 121 -2.49 32.86 10.00
N LYS A 122 -1.89 33.22 8.86
CA LYS A 122 -1.27 34.53 8.65
C LYS A 122 -2.30 35.68 8.64
N VAL A 123 -3.46 35.46 8.02
CA VAL A 123 -4.57 36.44 8.01
C VAL A 123 -5.16 36.66 9.40
N LYS A 124 -5.30 35.60 10.22
CA LYS A 124 -5.76 35.74 11.62
C LYS A 124 -4.75 36.43 12.55
N ARG A 125 -3.44 36.32 12.27
CA ARG A 125 -2.37 36.91 13.11
C ARG A 125 -2.11 38.39 12.87
N SER A 126 -2.56 38.98 11.77
CA SER A 126 -2.33 40.42 11.50
C SER A 126 -3.10 41.37 12.44
N GLY A 127 -3.93 40.85 13.35
CA GLY A 127 -4.70 41.64 14.32
C GLY A 127 -4.40 41.41 15.81
N ILE A 128 -3.54 40.45 16.20
CA ILE A 128 -3.38 40.07 17.62
C ILE A 128 -1.89 40.03 18.00
N ARG A 129 -1.47 41.01 18.80
CA ARG A 129 -0.16 41.06 19.46
C ARG A 129 -0.26 40.34 20.80
N THR A 130 0.09 39.05 20.85
CA THR A 130 0.25 38.33 22.12
C THR A 130 1.59 37.63 22.19
N GLN A 131 2.38 38.01 23.19
CA GLN A 131 3.64 37.41 23.57
C GLN A 131 3.37 36.12 24.36
N HIS A 132 4.15 35.07 24.06
CA HIS A 132 4.29 33.82 24.83
C HIS A 132 3.04 32.92 24.95
N MET A 133 2.82 32.06 23.96
CA MET A 133 2.26 30.70 24.06
C MET A 133 2.58 29.99 22.73
N THR A 134 2.77 28.67 22.71
CA THR A 134 2.67 27.92 21.45
C THR A 134 1.32 28.27 20.84
N THR A 135 1.36 28.99 19.71
CA THR A 135 0.14 29.57 19.16
C THR A 135 -0.83 28.44 18.80
N PRO A 136 -2.15 28.56 19.03
CA PRO A 136 -3.15 27.54 18.69
C PRO A 136 -3.01 26.98 17.26
N PHE A 137 -2.53 27.83 16.33
CA PHE A 137 -2.17 27.46 14.98
C PHE A 137 -1.12 26.33 14.87
N VAL A 138 -0.09 26.34 15.73
CA VAL A 138 0.97 25.30 15.74
C VAL A 138 0.39 23.97 16.20
N ASP A 139 -0.47 23.99 17.22
CA ASP A 139 -1.15 22.79 17.71
C ASP A 139 -2.14 22.26 16.65
N ASP A 140 -2.92 23.14 16.00
CA ASP A 140 -3.82 22.79 14.90
C ASP A 140 -3.07 22.17 13.71
N MET A 141 -1.92 22.75 13.32
CA MET A 141 -1.10 22.22 12.23
C MET A 141 -0.48 20.87 12.58
N HIS A 142 -0.04 20.70 13.83
CA HIS A 142 0.51 19.44 14.32
C HIS A 142 -0.55 18.35 14.39
N ASP A 143 -1.77 18.66 14.83
CA ASP A 143 -2.89 17.72 14.84
C ASP A 143 -3.34 17.34 13.43
N LEU A 144 -3.30 18.29 12.49
CA LEU A 144 -3.56 18.01 11.08
C LEU A 144 -2.51 17.08 10.45
N LEU A 145 -1.24 17.23 10.83
CA LEU A 145 -0.16 16.31 10.44
C LEU A 145 -0.35 14.91 11.02
N LYS A 146 -0.88 14.80 12.25
CA LYS A 146 -1.14 13.52 12.91
C LYS A 146 -2.40 12.81 12.39
N LYS A 147 -3.38 13.53 11.84
CA LYS A 147 -4.61 12.94 11.29
C LYS A 147 -4.32 12.09 10.05
N LYS A 148 -4.37 10.77 10.23
CA LYS A 148 -4.50 9.78 9.15
C LYS A 148 -5.92 9.90 8.55
N HIS A 149 -6.02 10.13 7.23
CA HIS A 149 -7.28 9.99 6.48
C HIS A 149 -7.47 8.53 6.11
#